data_AF-A0A0F3GPZ5-F1
#
_entry.id   AF-A0A0F3GPZ5-F1
#
_cell.length_a   1.000
_cell.length_b   1.000
_cell.length_c   1.000
_cell.angle_alpha   90.00
_cell.angle_beta   90.00
_cell.angle_gamma   90.00
#
_symmetry.space_group_name_H-M   'P 1'
#
loop_
_entity.id
_entity.type
_entity.pdbx_description
1 polymer ?
#
loop_
_entity_poly.entity_id
_entity_poly.type
_entity_poly.pdbx_seq_one_letter_code
_entity_poly.pdbx_strand_id
1 'polypeptide(L)'
;MVIPEDLNLDRILCIKTEGVLRQDFTVAYNKKLYQIKDNIRAKNVTVEEMLDGKIVITSNGVSLAYIVTCVIAMLVKCLYKHVYLYYACI
;
A
#
# COMPACT_ATOMS: atom_id res chain seq x y z
N MET A 1 -4.98 13.78 -34.36
CA MET A 1 -4.06 13.57 -33.22
C MET A 1 -4.10 12.08 -32.90
N VAL A 2 -3.02 11.36 -33.16
CA VAL A 2 -2.95 9.90 -33.00
C VAL A 2 -2.34 9.63 -31.64
N ILE A 3 -3.07 8.97 -30.75
CA ILE A 3 -2.54 8.50 -29.47
C ILE A 3 -1.89 7.14 -29.76
N PRO A 4 -0.60 6.94 -29.46
CA PRO A 4 0.04 5.64 -29.70
C PRO A 4 -0.65 4.57 -28.86
N GLU A 5 -0.98 3.42 -29.45
CA GLU A 5 -1.61 2.30 -28.74
C GLU A 5 -0.74 1.77 -27.58
N ASP A 6 0.58 1.97 -27.68
CA ASP A 6 1.56 1.58 -26.67
C ASP A 6 1.72 2.62 -25.55
N LEU A 7 1.08 3.79 -25.69
CA LEU A 7 1.12 4.84 -24.68
C LEU A 7 0.12 4.49 -23.58
N ASN A 8 0.63 3.98 -22.46
CA ASN A 8 -0.18 3.64 -21.31
C ASN A 8 -0.64 4.93 -20.59
N LEU A 9 -1.65 5.59 -21.17
CA LEU A 9 -2.20 6.87 -20.69
C LEU A 9 -2.63 6.78 -19.23
N ASP A 10 -3.18 5.64 -18.81
CA ASP A 10 -3.62 5.42 -17.44
C ASP A 10 -2.48 5.58 -16.44
N ARG A 11 -1.27 5.14 -16.77
CA ARG A 11 -0.08 5.32 -15.92
C ARG A 11 0.53 6.71 -15.99
N ILE A 12 0.31 7.43 -17.08
CA ILE A 12 0.83 8.80 -17.27
C ILE A 12 -0.06 9.80 -16.54
N LEU A 13 -1.37 9.59 -16.59
CA LEU A 13 -2.39 10.49 -16.06
C LEU A 13 -2.93 10.06 -14.68
N CYS A 14 -2.39 8.99 -14.08
CA CYS A 14 -2.81 8.56 -12.75
C CYS A 14 -2.49 9.60 -11.67
N ILE A 15 -3.28 9.58 -10.61
CA ILE A 15 -3.00 10.38 -9.42
C ILE A 15 -1.91 9.65 -8.63
N LYS A 16 -0.75 10.29 -8.48
CA LYS A 16 0.35 9.77 -7.67
C LYS A 16 0.37 10.47 -6.32
N THR A 17 0.40 9.70 -5.24
CA THR A 17 0.49 10.22 -3.88
C THR A 17 1.53 9.43 -3.10
N GLU A 18 2.40 10.13 -2.40
CA GLU A 18 3.35 9.47 -1.49
C GLU A 18 2.62 9.03 -0.21
N GLY A 19 2.73 7.75 0.12
CA GLY A 19 2.15 7.14 1.31
C GLY A 19 3.25 6.67 2.26
N VAL A 20 3.07 6.94 3.56
CA VAL A 20 3.96 6.42 4.59
C VAL A 20 3.68 4.94 4.80
N LEU A 21 4.73 4.11 4.71
CA LEU A 21 4.67 2.71 5.08
C LEU A 21 4.84 2.60 6.60
N ARG A 22 3.78 2.17 7.28
CA ARG A 22 3.81 1.92 8.73
C ARG A 22 4.62 0.66 9.03
N GLN A 23 5.07 0.52 10.27
CA GLN A 23 5.88 -0.61 10.74
C GLN A 23 5.20 -1.98 10.57
N ASP A 24 3.87 -2.02 10.51
CA ASP A 24 3.05 -3.21 10.27
C ASP A 24 2.80 -3.48 8.78
N PHE A 25 3.55 -2.81 7.88
CA PHE A 25 3.46 -2.86 6.43
C PHE A 25 2.13 -2.33 5.88
N THR A 26 1.52 -1.36 6.57
CA THR A 26 0.25 -0.74 6.16
C THR A 26 0.47 0.63 5.54
N VAL A 27 -0.30 0.94 4.50
CA VAL A 27 -0.40 2.25 3.85
C VAL A 27 -1.85 2.72 3.90
N ALA A 28 -2.07 3.97 4.30
CA ALA A 28 -3.40 4.58 4.31
C ALA A 28 -3.59 5.46 3.08
N TYR A 29 -4.68 5.23 2.33
CA TYR A 29 -5.02 6.04 1.17
C TYR A 29 -6.53 6.02 0.94
N ASN A 30 -7.10 7.20 0.62
CA ASN A 30 -8.53 7.37 0.34
C ASN A 30 -9.46 6.62 1.32
N LYS A 31 -9.25 6.84 2.63
CA LYS A 31 -10.00 6.22 3.75
C LYS A 31 -9.93 4.68 3.83
N LYS A 32 -9.09 4.03 3.03
CA LYS A 32 -8.82 2.59 3.07
C LYS A 32 -7.39 2.33 3.56
N LEU A 33 -7.17 1.13 4.08
CA LEU A 33 -5.86 0.65 4.48
C LEU A 33 -5.44 -0.50 3.58
N TYR A 34 -4.20 -0.43 3.12
CA TYR A 34 -3.60 -1.41 2.22
C TYR A 34 -2.42 -2.04 2.94
N GLN A 35 -2.47 -3.35 3.18
CA GLN A 35 -1.37 -4.07 3.81
C GLN A 35 -0.49 -4.69 2.72
N ILE A 36 0.76 -4.24 2.65
CA ILE A 36 1.80 -4.77 1.77
C ILE A 36 2.18 -6.18 2.22
N LYS A 37 2.34 -7.08 1.25
CA LYS A 37 2.75 -8.48 1.47
C LYS A 37 4.24 -8.68 1.26
N ASP A 38 4.86 -7.85 0.44
CA ASP A 38 6.29 -7.89 0.18
C ASP A 38 7.09 -7.34 1.36
N ASN A 39 8.19 -8.03 1.67
CA ASN A 39 9.13 -7.56 2.67
C ASN A 39 10.05 -6.50 2.06
N ILE A 40 9.66 -5.25 2.19
CA ILE A 40 10.39 -4.09 1.67
C ILE A 40 11.07 -3.29 2.79
N ARG A 41 12.25 -2.75 2.49
CA ARG A 41 12.97 -1.81 3.35
C ARG A 41 12.77 -0.38 2.86
N ALA A 42 11.52 0.06 2.77
CA ALA A 42 11.16 1.42 2.37
C ALA A 42 10.34 2.10 3.47
N LYS A 43 10.58 3.39 3.70
CA LYS A 43 9.77 4.20 4.63
C LYS A 43 8.51 4.75 3.97
N ASN A 44 8.61 5.06 2.69
CA ASN A 44 7.53 5.62 1.89
C ASN A 44 7.34 4.76 0.64
N VAL A 45 6.13 4.78 0.12
CA VAL A 45 5.73 4.14 -1.14
C VAL A 45 4.91 5.11 -1.97
N THR A 46 4.84 4.91 -3.26
CA THR A 46 3.98 5.68 -4.15
C THR A 46 2.68 4.92 -4.38
N VAL A 47 1.56 5.53 -4.02
CA VAL A 47 0.22 5.04 -4.35
C VAL A 47 -0.23 5.74 -5.62
N GLU A 48 -0.52 4.96 -6.65
CA GLU A 48 -1.03 5.40 -7.94
C GLU A 48 -2.51 4.98 -8.06
N GLU A 49 -3.41 5.94 -8.15
CA GLU A 49 -4.82 5.72 -8.48
C GLU A 49 -5.00 5.91 -9.99
N MET A 50 -5.23 4.80 -10.68
CA MET A 50 -5.50 4.75 -12.13
C MET A 50 -6.87 5.37 -12.45
N LEU A 51 -7.10 5.70 -13.72
CA LEU A 51 -8.34 6.35 -14.17
C LEU A 51 -9.60 5.50 -13.95
N ASP A 52 -9.44 4.18 -13.90
CA ASP A 52 -10.49 3.20 -13.58
C ASP A 52 -10.72 3.03 -12.06
N GLY A 53 -9.97 3.77 -11.22
CA GLY A 53 -9.99 3.67 -9.77
C GLY A 53 -9.16 2.51 -9.21
N LYS A 54 -8.41 1.78 -10.05
CA LYS A 54 -7.49 0.73 -9.59
C LYS A 54 -6.32 1.36 -8.86
N ILE A 55 -5.96 0.74 -7.73
CA ILE A 55 -4.82 1.17 -6.92
C ILE A 55 -3.60 0.32 -7.28
N VAL A 56 -2.50 0.98 -7.60
CA VAL A 56 -1.18 0.37 -7.76
C VAL A 56 -0.26 0.99 -6.73
N ILE A 57 0.39 0.17 -5.91
CA ILE A 57 1.36 0.65 -4.93
C ILE A 57 2.73 0.25 -5.42
N THR A 58 3.64 1.21 -5.53
CA THR A 58 5.01 0.99 -5.98
C THR A 58 6.04 1.47 -4.96
N SER A 59 7.17 0.79 -4.91
CA SER A 59 8.36 1.23 -4.16
C SER A 59 9.52 1.31 -5.15
N ASN A 60 10.11 2.49 -5.30
CA ASN A 60 11.19 2.74 -6.27
C ASN A 60 10.85 2.26 -7.69
N GLY A 61 9.60 2.44 -8.12
CA GLY A 61 9.09 2.01 -9.43
C GLY A 61 8.71 0.53 -9.55
N VAL A 62 8.93 -0.28 -8.51
CA VAL A 62 8.54 -1.70 -8.48
C VAL A 62 7.16 -1.84 -7.85
N SER A 63 6.24 -2.52 -8.55
CA SER A 63 4.88 -2.79 -8.04
C SER A 63 4.91 -3.78 -6.88
N LEU A 64 4.10 -3.51 -5.86
CA LEU A 64 3.99 -4.32 -4.64
C LEU A 64 2.65 -5.04 -4.60
N ALA A 65 2.65 -6.26 -4.09
CA ALA A 65 1.46 -7.01 -3.74
C ALA A 65 0.87 -6.49 -2.42
N TYR A 66 -0.44 -6.30 -2.41
CA TYR A 66 -1.14 -5.82 -1.23
C TYR A 66 -2.53 -6.46 -1.08
N ILE A 67 -3.08 -6.37 0.14
CA ILE A 67 -4.48 -6.66 0.41
C ILE A 67 -5.17 -5.44 1.02
N VAL A 68 -6.43 -5.22 0.66
CA VAL A 68 -7.25 -4.20 1.32
C VAL A 68 -7.67 -4.73 2.68
N THR A 69 -7.48 -3.94 3.73
CA THR A 69 -7.82 -4.31 5.11
C THR A 69 -8.65 -3.19 5.75
N CYS A 70 -9.59 -3.55 6.63
CA CYS A 70 -10.37 -2.60 7.40
C CYS A 70 -9.68 -2.27 8.73
N VAL A 71 -10.03 -1.11 9.31
CA VAL A 71 -9.44 -0.62 10.58
C VAL A 71 -9.61 -1.62 11.72
N ILE A 72 -10.76 -2.32 11.78
CA ILE A 72 -11.06 -3.31 12.82
C ILE A 72 -10.05 -4.46 12.81
N ALA A 73 -9.76 -5.01 11.62
CA ALA A 73 -8.77 -6.08 11.48
C ALA A 73 -7.34 -5.64 11.87
N MET A 74 -7.03 -4.34 11.74
CA MET A 74 -5.75 -3.79 12.18
C MET A 74 -5.67 -3.60 13.69
N LEU A 75 -6.74 -3.14 14.34
CA LEU A 75 -6.80 -3.04 15.79
C LEU A 75 -6.57 -4.41 16.46
N VAL A 76 -7.19 -5.46 15.92
CA VAL A 76 -6.98 -6.83 16.38
C VAL A 76 -5.51 -7.24 16.20
N LYS A 77 -4.90 -7.04 15.03
CA LYS A 77 -3.48 -7.35 14.81
C LYS A 77 -2.52 -6.59 15.72
N CYS A 78 -2.76 -5.30 15.94
CA CYS A 78 -1.96 -4.49 16.86
C CYS A 78 -2.04 -5.04 18.29
N LEU A 79 -3.23 -5.38 18.77
CA LEU A 79 -3.43 -5.97 20.10
C LEU A 79 -2.72 -7.32 20.23
N TYR A 80 -2.90 -8.23 19.26
CA TYR A 80 -2.23 -9.53 19.29
C TYR A 80 -0.70 -9.42 19.22
N LYS A 81 -0.15 -8.45 18.47
CA LYS A 81 1.30 -8.25 18.39
C LYS A 81 1.89 -7.80 19.73
N HIS A 82 1.22 -6.88 20.44
CA HIS A 82 1.61 -6.47 21.79
C HIS A 82 1.51 -7.63 22.80
N VAL A 83 0.45 -8.43 22.71
CA VAL A 83 0.26 -9.59 23.58
C VAL A 83 1.33 -10.66 23.33
N TYR A 84 1.63 -11.00 22.06
CA TYR A 84 2.67 -11.99 21.74
C TYR A 84 4.08 -11.52 22.13
N LEU A 85 4.38 -10.22 22.00
CA LEU A 85 5.64 -9.64 22.48
C LEU A 85 5.77 -9.72 24.01
N TYR A 86 4.66 -9.57 24.74
CA TYR A 86 4.64 -9.74 26.20
C TYR A 86 4.89 -11.19 26.61
N TYR A 87 4.25 -12.16 25.94
CA TYR A 87 4.43 -13.58 26.24
C TYR A 87 5.74 -14.18 25.73
N ALA A 88 6.36 -13.62 24.68
CA ALA A 88 7.67 -14.06 24.19
C ALA A 88 8.86 -13.57 25.06
N CYS A 89 8.58 -12.77 26.10
CA CYS A 89 9.57 -12.21 27.01
C CYS A 89 9.53 -12.86 28.42
N ILE A 90 8.74 -13.93 28.60
CA ILE A 90 8.66 -14.78 29.81
C ILE A 90 9.26 -16.14 29.47
#